data_AF-A0A2P8HD39-F1
#
_entry.id   AF-A0A2P8HD39-F1
#
_cell.length_a   1.000
_cell.length_b   1.000
_cell.length_c   1.000
_cell.angle_alpha   90.00
_cell.angle_beta   90.00
_cell.angle_gamma   90.00
#
_symmetry.space_group_name_H-M   'P 1'
#
loop_
_entity.id
_entity.type
_entity.pdbx_description
1 polymer ?
#
loop_
_entity_poly.entity_id
_entity_poly.type
_entity_poly.pdbx_seq_one_letter_code
_entity_poly.pdbx_strand_id
1 'polypeptide(L)' 'MQSKNRTAKIHAKGVPRLCESKTVPWLNLSGVWLEKAGFDVGDNIAIAVEKNTITITVAQKAPPQIKSFWDL' A
#
# COMPACT_ATOMS: atom_id res chain seq x y z
N MET A 1 2.21 -12.28 18.77
CA MET A 1 3.19 -11.83 17.74
C MET A 1 3.82 -10.54 18.21
N GLN A 2 5.15 -10.42 18.25
CA GLN A 2 5.80 -9.13 18.48
C GLN A 2 5.56 -8.23 17.25
N SER A 3 4.97 -7.06 17.47
CA SER A 3 4.94 -6.01 16.46
C SER A 3 6.38 -5.53 16.24
N LYS A 4 6.85 -5.56 14.99
CA LYS A 4 8.11 -4.93 14.61
C LYS A 4 7.78 -3.56 14.02
N ASN A 5 8.14 -2.51 14.73
CA ASN A 5 8.03 -1.15 14.22
C ASN A 5 9.00 -0.97 13.05
N ARG A 6 8.51 -0.41 11.95
CA ARG A 6 9.31 -0.05 10.77
C ARG A 6 9.21 1.44 10.55
N THR A 7 10.34 2.08 10.27
CA THR A 7 10.40 3.49 9.95
C THR A 7 10.60 3.65 8.44
N ALA A 8 9.88 4.60 7.85
CA ALA A 8 10.00 4.95 6.44
C ALA A 8 9.97 6.48 6.32
N LYS A 9 10.50 6.99 5.21
CA LYS A 9 10.49 8.42 4.92
C LYS A 9 9.33 8.77 3.99
N ILE A 10 8.68 9.90 4.26
CA ILE A 10 7.74 10.49 3.31
C ILE A 10 8.54 11.15 2.19
N HIS A 11 8.25 10.78 0.95
CA HIS A 11 8.86 11.38 -0.24
C HIS A 11 7.95 12.47 -0.82
N ALA A 12 8.48 13.25 -1.76
CA ALA A 12 7.70 14.19 -2.54
C ALA A 12 7.38 13.59 -3.92
N LYS A 13 6.16 13.83 -4.42
CA LYS A 13 5.75 13.47 -5.80
C LYS A 13 5.15 14.69 -6.48
N GLY A 14 5.63 15.02 -7.67
CA GLY A 14 4.99 16.00 -8.54
C GLY A 14 3.75 15.40 -9.19
N VAL A 15 2.59 16.06 -9.05
CA VAL A 15 1.33 15.64 -9.66
C VAL A 15 0.88 16.71 -10.65
N PRO A 16 0.76 16.39 -11.95
CA PRO A 16 0.25 17.34 -12.93
C PRO A 16 -1.22 17.66 -12.65
N ARG A 17 -1.59 18.92 -12.87
CA ARG A 17 -2.95 19.46 -12.85
C ARG A 17 -3.21 20.15 -14.20
N LEU A 18 -4.46 20.57 -14.44
CA LEU A 18 -4.87 21.15 -15.72
C LEU A 18 -3.98 22.31 -16.18
N CYS A 19 -3.56 23.17 -15.25
CA CYS A 19 -2.79 24.38 -15.56
C CYS A 19 -1.48 24.51 -14.75
N GLU A 20 -1.15 23.54 -13.88
CA GLU A 20 0.02 23.63 -13.01
C GLU A 20 0.51 22.25 -12.55
N SER A 21 1.60 22.19 -11.79
CA SER A 21 2.01 20.99 -11.08
C SER A 21 2.01 21.24 -9.58
N LYS A 22 1.55 20.25 -8.80
CA LYS A 22 1.55 20.31 -7.34
C LYS A 22 2.45 19.23 -6.77
N THR A 23 3.41 19.62 -5.94
CA THR A 23 4.20 18.69 -5.14
C THR A 23 3.36 18.21 -3.95
N VAL A 24 3.21 16.90 -3.79
CA VAL A 24 2.44 16.28 -2.72
C VAL A 24 3.29 15.26 -1.92
N PRO A 25 2.95 15.00 -0.64
CA PRO A 25 3.53 13.89 0.11
C PRO A 25 3.22 12.55 -0.56
N TRP A 26 4.21 11.66 -0.61
CA TRP A 26 4.09 10.32 -1.14
C TRP A 26 4.66 9.30 -0.15
N LEU A 27 3.78 8.39 0.29
CA LEU A 27 4.14 7.25 1.11
C LEU A 27 4.24 6.01 0.22
N ASN A 28 5.39 5.33 0.29
CA ASN A 28 5.62 4.07 -0.39
C ASN A 28 6.02 3.02 0.66
N LEU A 29 5.26 1.92 0.72
CA LEU A 29 5.57 0.76 1.54
C LEU A 29 5.80 -0.42 0.59
N SER A 30 6.97 -1.05 0.71
CA SER A 30 7.32 -2.23 -0.08
C SER A 30 8.17 -3.20 0.73
N GLY A 31 8.10 -4.48 0.37
CA GLY A 31 8.94 -5.56 0.91
C GLY A 31 8.15 -6.77 1.40
N VAL A 32 8.86 -7.89 1.52
CA VAL A 32 8.34 -9.21 1.95
C VAL A 32 7.60 -9.15 3.31
N TRP A 33 7.85 -8.12 4.10
CA TRP A 33 7.16 -7.93 5.38
C TRP A 33 5.68 -7.54 5.22
N LEU A 34 5.27 -6.95 4.10
CA LEU A 34 3.86 -6.64 3.82
C LEU A 34 3.06 -7.92 3.59
N GLU A 35 3.60 -8.82 2.76
CA GLU A 35 3.04 -10.15 2.52
C GLU A 35 2.94 -10.95 3.82
N LYS A 36 4.02 -10.98 4.62
CA LYS A 36 4.01 -11.61 5.94
C LYS A 36 3.06 -10.95 6.95
N ALA A 37 2.69 -9.69 6.73
CA ALA A 37 1.68 -8.99 7.51
C ALA A 37 0.25 -9.26 7.00
N GLY A 38 0.11 -10.05 5.93
CA GLY A 38 -1.18 -10.43 5.36
C GLY A 38 -1.70 -9.48 4.30
N PHE A 39 -0.86 -8.68 3.65
CA PHE A 39 -1.23 -7.90 2.45
C PHE A 39 -0.76 -8.63 1.19
N ASP A 40 -1.70 -9.10 0.38
CA ASP A 40 -1.40 -9.80 -0.87
C ASP A 40 -1.48 -8.85 -2.06
N VAL A 41 -0.81 -9.21 -3.17
CA VAL A 41 -0.89 -8.45 -4.41
C VAL A 41 -2.31 -8.53 -4.96
N GLY A 42 -2.93 -7.36 -5.14
CA GLY A 42 -4.31 -7.23 -5.62
C GLY A 42 -5.35 -7.08 -4.53
N ASP A 43 -4.95 -7.11 -3.25
CA ASP A 43 -5.87 -6.80 -2.15
C ASP A 43 -6.42 -5.38 -2.27
N ASN A 44 -7.72 -5.22 -2.06
CA ASN A 44 -8.31 -3.91 -1.84
C ASN A 44 -8.03 -3.49 -0.40
N ILE A 45 -7.46 -2.31 -0.22
CA ILE A 45 -7.13 -1.77 1.10
C ILE A 45 -8.10 -0.66 1.52
N ALA A 46 -8.34 -0.55 2.83
CA ALA A 46 -8.96 0.61 3.46
C ALA A 46 -7.89 1.47 4.13
N ILE A 47 -8.06 2.79 4.06
CA ILE A 47 -7.19 3.77 4.71
C ILE A 47 -8.05 4.68 5.57
N ALA A 48 -7.91 4.57 6.89
CA ALA A 48 -8.47 5.54 7.83
C ALA A 48 -7.42 6.62 8.10
N VAL A 49 -7.84 7.89 8.05
CA VAL A 49 -6.96 9.06 8.21
C VAL A 49 -7.38 9.86 9.43
N GLU A 50 -6.43 10.09 10.32
CA GLU A 50 -6.56 10.95 11.49
C GLU A 50 -5.39 11.95 11.54
N LYS A 51 -5.40 12.85 12.53
CA LYS A 51 -4.28 13.77 12.72
C LYS A 51 -3.00 12.99 12.99
N ASN A 52 -2.00 13.15 12.12
CA ASN A 52 -0.67 12.52 12.18
C ASN A 52 -0.66 10.97 12.16
N THR A 53 -1.80 10.34 11.86
CA THR A 53 -1.92 8.88 11.90
C THR A 53 -2.69 8.40 10.68
N ILE A 54 -2.20 7.31 10.08
CA ILE A 54 -2.93 6.56 9.07
C ILE A 54 -2.97 5.10 9.50
N THR A 55 -4.13 4.48 9.34
CA THR A 55 -4.32 3.05 9.59
C THR A 55 -4.69 2.40 8.26
N ILE A 56 -3.87 1.45 7.82
CA ILE A 56 -4.06 0.71 6.57
C ILE A 56 -4.46 -0.71 6.92
N THR A 57 -5.59 -1.18 6.38
CA THR A 57 -6.10 -2.54 6.59
C THR A 57 -6.53 -3.16 5.27
N VAL A 58 -6.59 -4.49 5.22
CA VAL A 58 -7.20 -5.20 4.10
C VAL A 58 -8.73 -5.03 4.20
N ALA A 59 -9.35 -4.46 3.18
CA ALA A 59 -10.80 -4.34 3.08
C ALA A 59 -11.41 -5.59 2.42
N GLN A 60 -10.76 -6.09 1.37
CA GLN A 60 -11.18 -7.28 0.66
C GLN A 60 -9.94 -7.97 0.09
N LYS A 61 -9.88 -9.29 0.28
CA LYS A 61 -8.82 -10.12 -0.31
C LYS A 61 -8.95 -10.19 -1.83
N ALA A 62 -7.81 -10.17 -2.50
CA ALA A 62 -7.74 -10.49 -3.91
C ALA A 62 -8.44 -11.84 -4.16
N PRO A 63 -9.16 -12.01 -5.28
CA PRO A 63 -9.62 -13.32 -5.69
C PRO A 63 -8.42 -14.28 -5.76
N PRO A 64 -8.61 -15.58 -5.45
CA PRO A 64 -7.57 -16.56 -5.66
C PRO A 64 -7.06 -16.44 -7.09
N GLN A 65 -5.76 -16.21 -7.26
CA GLN A 65 -5.18 -16.19 -8.59
C GLN A 65 -5.30 -17.61 -9.16
N ILE A 66 -6.20 -17.78 -10.12
CA ILE A 66 -6.29 -19.02 -10.88
C ILE A 66 -5.00 -19.09 -11.67
N LYS A 67 -4.13 -20.05 -11.31
CA LYS A 67 -2.94 -20.36 -12.09
C LYS A 67 -3.34 -20.48 -13.55
N SER A 68 -2.62 -19.80 -14.43
CA SER A 68 -2.91 -19.90 -15.84
C SER A 68 -2.75 -21.36 -16.26
N PHE A 69 -3.46 -21.76 -17.31
CA PHE A 69 -3.31 -23.10 -17.87
C PHE A 69 -1.84 -23.44 -18.21
N TRP A 70 -1.00 -22.42 -18.40
CA TRP A 70 0.44 -22.55 -18.69
C TRP A 70 1.33 -22.69 -17.44
N ASP A 71 0.76 -22.59 -16.22
CA ASP A 71 1.48 -22.75 -14.94
C ASP A 71 1.33 -24.17 -14.32
N LEU A 72 0.80 -25.13 -15.08
CA LEU A 72 0.61 -26.54 -14.70
C LEU A 72 1.73 -27.44 -15.22
#